data_AF-A0A1R4EPK1-F1
#
_entry.id   AF-A0A1R4EPK1-F1
#
_cell.length_a   1.000
_cell.length_b   1.000
_cell.length_c   1.000
_cell.angle_alpha   90.00
_cell.angle_beta   90.00
_cell.angle_gamma   90.00
#
_symmetry.space_group_name_H-M   'P 1'
#
loop_
_entity.id
_entity.type
_entity.pdbx_description
1 polymer ?
#
loop_
_entity_poly.entity_id
_entity_poly.type
_entity_poly.pdbx_seq_one_letter_code
_entity_poly.pdbx_strand_id
1 'polypeptide(L)'
;MTKGILLAGAMLTLSLTAAGPASAQADACSTNGGYPPGSPNAVMARMRNIASGAYAACVEAQRARTPPVNWTPTRIRAAARQAVTDKLRDPSSAQFRNVRRIEHSNGSTMFCGEMNGRNAYGGMSGFQRFEAGVDRAGDASALIDGGEELNAAYFEGAWNQFCGRIAGTPVQF
;
A
#
# COMPACT_ATOMS: atom_id res chain seq x y z
N MET A 1 -57.85 -20.49 -58.57
CA MET A 1 -57.56 -21.27 -57.35
C MET A 1 -56.29 -20.71 -56.72
N THR A 2 -56.46 -20.12 -55.56
CA THR A 2 -55.50 -19.32 -54.79
C THR A 2 -54.50 -20.21 -54.06
N LYS A 3 -53.22 -19.81 -54.01
CA LYS A 3 -52.17 -20.17 -53.02
C LYS A 3 -50.85 -19.58 -53.55
N GLY A 4 -50.08 -18.75 -52.86
CA GLY A 4 -50.08 -18.19 -51.52
C GLY A 4 -48.69 -17.59 -51.37
N ILE A 5 -48.58 -16.27 -51.26
CA ILE A 5 -47.31 -15.54 -51.17
C ILE A 5 -46.73 -15.75 -49.78
N LEU A 6 -45.54 -16.36 -49.68
CA LEU A 6 -44.75 -16.42 -48.45
C LEU A 6 -43.70 -15.31 -48.49
N LEU A 7 -43.99 -14.18 -47.85
CA LEU A 7 -43.00 -13.17 -47.49
C LEU A 7 -42.13 -13.73 -46.35
N ALA A 8 -40.88 -14.04 -46.64
CA ALA A 8 -39.87 -14.29 -45.61
C ALA A 8 -39.47 -12.95 -44.98
N GLY A 9 -40.18 -12.56 -43.91
CA GLY A 9 -39.84 -11.41 -43.10
C GLY A 9 -38.53 -11.66 -42.33
N ALA A 10 -37.52 -10.82 -42.59
CA ALA A 10 -36.30 -10.76 -41.80
C ALA A 10 -36.64 -10.32 -40.37
N MET A 11 -36.63 -11.23 -39.40
CA MET A 11 -36.60 -10.86 -37.99
C MET A 11 -35.18 -10.42 -37.63
N LEU A 12 -34.93 -9.13 -37.75
CA LEU A 12 -33.77 -8.49 -37.14
C LEU A 12 -34.00 -8.51 -35.63
N THR A 13 -33.38 -9.46 -34.92
CA THR A 13 -33.40 -9.48 -33.45
C THR A 13 -32.58 -8.29 -32.95
N LEU A 14 -33.26 -7.18 -32.66
CA LEU A 14 -32.67 -6.03 -32.00
C LEU A 14 -32.40 -6.43 -30.54
N SER A 15 -31.18 -6.82 -30.24
CA SER A 15 -30.73 -7.04 -28.87
C SER A 15 -30.72 -5.70 -28.15
N LEU A 16 -31.77 -5.37 -27.40
CA LEU A 16 -31.73 -4.25 -26.46
C LEU A 16 -30.74 -4.61 -25.35
N THR A 17 -29.48 -4.17 -25.47
CA THR A 17 -28.62 -4.03 -24.30
C THR A 17 -29.18 -2.88 -23.49
N ALA A 18 -29.97 -3.20 -22.47
CA ALA A 18 -30.33 -2.24 -21.42
C ALA A 18 -29.02 -1.81 -20.74
N ALA A 19 -28.50 -0.65 -21.14
CA ALA A 19 -27.53 0.08 -20.33
C ALA A 19 -28.28 0.58 -19.09
N GLY A 20 -28.32 -0.27 -18.05
CA GLY A 20 -28.77 0.15 -16.74
C GLY A 20 -27.88 1.28 -16.20
N PRO A 21 -28.37 2.07 -15.24
CA PRO A 21 -27.54 3.10 -14.61
C PRO A 21 -26.32 2.40 -14.03
N ALA A 22 -25.16 3.03 -14.14
CA ALA A 22 -23.91 2.58 -13.52
C ALA A 22 -24.12 2.46 -12.00
N SER A 23 -24.65 1.32 -11.54
CA SER A 23 -24.60 0.91 -10.15
C SER A 23 -23.11 0.80 -9.86
N ALA A 24 -22.65 1.59 -8.88
CA ALA A 24 -21.29 1.58 -8.34
C ALA A 24 -20.64 0.22 -8.60
N GLN A 25 -19.73 0.18 -9.58
CA GLN A 25 -18.96 -1.01 -9.87
C GLN A 25 -18.30 -1.35 -8.53
N ALA A 26 -18.72 -2.45 -7.88
CA ALA A 26 -18.11 -2.86 -6.63
C ALA A 26 -16.61 -2.98 -6.92
N ASP A 27 -15.81 -2.08 -6.36
CA ASP A 27 -14.36 -2.13 -6.53
C ASP A 27 -13.92 -3.49 -6.02
N ALA A 28 -13.56 -4.41 -6.92
CA ALA A 28 -13.20 -5.78 -6.53
C ALA A 28 -11.94 -5.81 -5.65
N CYS A 29 -11.18 -4.71 -5.63
CA CYS A 29 -10.06 -4.44 -4.74
C CYS A 29 -10.51 -3.95 -3.35
N SER A 30 -11.73 -3.43 -3.22
CA SER A 30 -12.36 -3.16 -1.93
C SER A 30 -12.93 -4.46 -1.39
N THR A 31 -12.43 -4.86 -0.23
CA THR A 31 -12.97 -6.01 0.49
C THR A 31 -14.43 -5.80 0.90
N ASN A 32 -14.88 -4.55 1.08
CA ASN A 32 -16.22 -4.27 1.59
C ASN A 32 -17.27 -4.09 0.49
N GLY A 33 -16.92 -4.16 -0.80
CA GLY A 33 -17.89 -4.11 -1.91
C GLY A 33 -18.79 -2.86 -1.93
N GLY A 34 -18.33 -1.74 -1.36
CA GLY A 34 -19.12 -0.51 -1.22
C GLY A 34 -20.04 -0.44 0.02
N TYR A 35 -20.06 -1.48 0.87
CA TYR A 35 -20.81 -1.47 2.13
C TYR A 35 -20.02 -0.78 3.26
N PRO A 36 -20.70 -0.22 4.29
CA PRO A 36 -20.04 0.32 5.46
C PRO A 36 -19.10 -0.71 6.13
N PRO A 37 -17.88 -0.31 6.54
CA PRO A 37 -16.95 -1.20 7.24
C PRO A 37 -17.62 -1.84 8.46
N GLY A 38 -17.47 -3.15 8.60
CA GLY A 38 -18.03 -3.92 9.73
C GLY A 38 -19.49 -4.35 9.57
N SER A 39 -20.19 -3.96 8.50
CA SER A 39 -21.55 -4.46 8.24
C SER A 39 -21.53 -5.94 7.81
N PRO A 40 -22.59 -6.73 8.09
CA PRO A 40 -22.69 -8.11 7.63
C PRO A 40 -22.51 -8.25 6.11
N ASN A 41 -23.06 -7.31 5.34
CA ASN A 41 -22.92 -7.29 3.89
C ASN A 41 -21.49 -7.03 3.42
N ALA A 42 -20.73 -6.17 4.12
CA ALA A 42 -19.31 -5.97 3.84
C ALA A 42 -18.52 -7.26 4.04
N VAL A 43 -18.79 -8.00 5.13
CA VAL A 43 -18.12 -9.28 5.42
C VAL A 43 -18.44 -10.32 4.35
N MET A 44 -19.71 -10.46 3.95
CA MET A 44 -20.11 -11.42 2.92
C MET A 44 -19.55 -11.06 1.54
N ALA A 45 -19.51 -9.77 1.19
CA ALA A 45 -18.88 -9.30 -0.04
C ALA A 45 -17.38 -9.63 -0.06
N ARG A 46 -16.68 -9.41 1.05
CA ARG A 46 -15.26 -9.76 1.21
C ARG A 46 -15.03 -11.24 0.96
N MET A 47 -15.80 -12.11 1.61
CA MET A 47 -15.67 -13.56 1.45
C MET A 47 -15.89 -14.00 0.00
N ARG A 48 -16.89 -13.45 -0.68
CA ARG A 48 -17.17 -13.74 -2.10
C ARG A 48 -16.02 -13.32 -3.02
N ASN A 49 -15.51 -12.11 -2.85
CA ASN A 49 -14.44 -11.58 -3.72
C ASN A 49 -13.12 -12.35 -3.54
N ILE A 50 -12.83 -12.79 -2.31
CA ILE A 50 -11.68 -13.65 -2.02
C ILE A 50 -11.88 -15.04 -2.65
N ALA A 51 -13.01 -15.69 -2.40
CA ALA A 51 -13.28 -17.06 -2.88
C ALA A 51 -13.36 -17.17 -4.41
N SER A 52 -13.84 -16.13 -5.10
CA SER A 52 -13.93 -16.10 -6.56
C SER A 52 -12.62 -15.73 -7.27
N GLY A 53 -11.57 -15.34 -6.53
CA GLY A 53 -10.33 -14.84 -7.10
C GLY A 53 -10.42 -13.41 -7.67
N ALA A 54 -11.60 -12.79 -7.64
CA ALA A 54 -11.80 -11.42 -8.12
C ALA A 54 -10.91 -10.41 -7.38
N TYR A 55 -10.70 -10.61 -6.07
CA TYR A 55 -9.77 -9.82 -5.28
C TYR A 55 -8.34 -9.93 -5.81
N ALA A 56 -7.84 -11.15 -6.04
CA ALA A 56 -6.49 -11.39 -6.55
C ALA A 56 -6.29 -10.78 -7.95
N ALA A 57 -7.24 -11.01 -8.87
CA ALA A 57 -7.20 -10.43 -10.22
C ALA A 57 -7.17 -8.90 -10.18
N CYS A 58 -7.93 -8.29 -9.26
CA CYS A 58 -7.94 -6.84 -9.09
C CYS A 58 -6.60 -6.32 -8.54
N VAL A 59 -6.01 -6.98 -7.54
CA VAL A 59 -4.70 -6.61 -6.98
C VAL A 59 -3.60 -6.71 -8.04
N GLU A 60 -3.59 -7.76 -8.86
CA GLU A 60 -2.66 -7.89 -9.98
C GLU A 60 -2.86 -6.78 -11.03
N ALA A 61 -4.12 -6.44 -11.35
CA ALA A 61 -4.44 -5.34 -12.25
C ALA A 61 -4.00 -3.98 -11.69
N GLN A 62 -4.18 -3.72 -10.39
CA GLN A 62 -3.66 -2.52 -9.73
C GLN A 62 -2.13 -2.50 -9.74
N ARG A 63 -1.48 -3.65 -9.54
CA ARG A 63 -0.02 -3.76 -9.63
C ARG A 63 0.51 -3.35 -10.99
N ALA A 64 -0.16 -3.78 -12.05
CA ALA A 64 0.17 -3.40 -13.43
C ALA A 64 -0.11 -1.92 -13.75
N ARG A 65 -1.13 -1.31 -13.14
CA ARG A 65 -1.52 0.10 -13.37
C ARG A 65 -0.62 1.12 -12.69
N THR A 66 -0.01 0.77 -11.56
CA THR A 66 0.94 1.64 -10.87
C THR A 66 2.35 1.23 -11.28
N PRO A 67 2.92 1.78 -12.37
CA PRO A 67 4.29 1.45 -12.75
C PRO A 67 5.23 1.85 -11.61
N PRO A 68 6.32 1.09 -11.39
CA PRO A 68 7.30 1.46 -10.39
C PRO A 68 7.86 2.85 -10.72
N VAL A 69 7.95 3.71 -9.71
CA VAL A 69 8.61 5.01 -9.90
C VAL A 69 10.09 4.79 -10.18
N ASN A 70 10.60 5.43 -11.22
CA ASN A 70 12.02 5.41 -11.52
C ASN A 70 12.74 6.47 -10.69
N TRP A 71 12.91 6.19 -9.39
CA TRP A 71 13.65 7.07 -8.50
C TRP A 71 15.11 6.66 -8.40
N THR A 72 15.98 7.67 -8.36
CA THR A 72 17.38 7.44 -8.05
C THR A 72 17.53 6.95 -6.60
N PRO A 73 18.57 6.16 -6.27
CA PRO A 73 18.84 5.76 -4.89
C PRO A 73 18.93 6.94 -3.91
N THR A 74 19.39 8.10 -4.40
CA THR A 74 19.43 9.35 -3.63
C THR A 74 18.03 9.87 -3.29
N ARG A 75 17.09 9.86 -4.24
CA ARG A 75 15.70 10.28 -3.99
C ARG A 75 15.00 9.36 -3.00
N ILE A 76 15.16 8.04 -3.17
CA ILE A 76 14.60 7.03 -2.27
C ILE A 76 15.11 7.26 -0.85
N ARG A 77 16.42 7.45 -0.69
CA ARG A 77 17.04 7.74 0.61
C ARG A 77 16.54 9.05 1.22
N ALA A 78 16.40 10.11 0.42
CA ALA A 78 15.92 11.40 0.88
C ALA A 78 14.45 11.32 1.37
N ALA A 79 13.59 10.63 0.63
CA ALA A 79 12.19 10.43 0.99
C ALA A 79 12.05 9.60 2.29
N ALA A 80 12.82 8.51 2.42
CA ALA A 80 12.86 7.72 3.64
C ALA A 80 13.35 8.53 4.84
N ARG A 81 14.45 9.28 4.68
CA ARG A 81 14.98 10.17 5.72
C ARG A 81 13.93 11.20 6.15
N GLN A 82 13.27 11.84 5.17
CA GLN A 82 12.22 12.81 5.44
C GLN A 82 11.06 12.18 6.23
N ALA A 83 10.59 11.00 5.82
CA ALA A 83 9.52 10.30 6.52
C ALA A 83 9.85 10.03 8.00
N VAL A 84 11.12 9.76 8.34
CA VAL A 84 11.57 9.62 9.73
C VAL A 84 11.66 10.97 10.43
N THR A 85 12.25 11.99 9.81
CA THR A 85 12.40 13.32 10.44
C THR A 85 11.06 13.99 10.70
N ASP A 86 10.06 13.76 9.85
CA ASP A 86 8.71 14.33 9.98
C ASP A 86 7.96 13.78 11.21
N LYS A 87 8.45 12.71 11.84
CA LYS A 87 7.93 12.19 13.11
C LYS A 87 8.55 12.88 14.33
N LEU A 88 9.63 13.63 14.16
CA LEU A 88 10.29 14.34 15.24
C LEU A 88 9.60 15.66 15.54
N ARG A 89 9.65 16.06 16.81
CA ARG A 89 9.17 17.39 17.22
C ARG A 89 9.98 18.52 16.60
N ASP A 90 11.29 18.33 16.51
CA ASP A 90 12.21 19.22 15.81
C ASP A 90 12.94 18.42 14.73
N PRO A 91 12.43 18.40 13.48
CA PRO A 91 13.04 17.67 12.36
C PRO A 91 14.49 18.07 12.09
N SER A 92 14.86 19.32 12.37
CA SER A 92 16.22 19.83 12.13
C SER A 92 17.26 19.27 13.11
N SER A 93 16.80 18.78 14.26
CA SER A 93 17.66 18.17 15.29
C SER A 93 18.01 16.71 15.05
N ALA A 94 17.50 16.12 13.97
CA ALA A 94 17.63 14.70 13.69
C ALA A 94 19.10 14.25 13.62
N GLN A 95 19.44 13.24 14.40
CA GLN A 95 20.73 12.54 14.31
C GLN A 95 20.47 11.09 13.97
N PHE A 96 21.23 10.54 13.03
CA PHE A 96 21.09 9.17 12.57
C PHE A 96 22.35 8.38 12.81
N ARG A 97 22.22 7.10 13.15
CA ARG A 97 23.32 6.15 13.21
C ARG A 97 22.88 4.75 12.84
N ASN A 98 23.84 3.90 12.51
CA ASN A 98 23.62 2.48 12.20
C ASN A 98 22.59 2.25 11.08
N VAL A 99 22.47 3.18 10.13
CA VAL A 99 21.49 3.10 9.06
C VAL A 99 21.92 2.10 8.00
N ARG A 100 21.00 1.21 7.63
CA ARG A 100 21.19 0.20 6.59
C ARG A 100 20.05 0.27 5.59
N ARG A 101 20.37 0.12 4.31
CA ARG A 101 19.42 -0.01 3.20
C ARG A 101 19.19 -1.48 2.88
N ILE A 102 17.94 -1.84 2.64
CA ILE A 102 17.49 -3.18 2.28
C ILE A 102 16.58 -3.06 1.05
N GLU A 103 16.96 -3.70 -0.03
CA GLU A 103 16.21 -3.70 -1.29
C GLU A 103 15.39 -4.99 -1.38
N HIS A 104 14.09 -4.87 -1.66
CA HIS A 104 13.19 -6.01 -1.78
C HIS A 104 12.91 -6.34 -3.25
N SER A 105 12.67 -7.62 -3.53
CA SER A 105 12.36 -8.12 -4.88
C SER A 105 11.06 -7.57 -5.47
N ASN A 106 10.16 -7.06 -4.63
CA ASN A 106 8.91 -6.41 -5.04
C ASN A 106 9.12 -4.96 -5.52
N GLY A 107 10.36 -4.43 -5.46
CA GLY A 107 10.73 -3.07 -5.87
C GLY A 107 10.68 -2.03 -4.75
N SER A 108 10.31 -2.39 -3.51
CA SER A 108 10.39 -1.47 -2.37
C SER A 108 11.79 -1.42 -1.77
N THR A 109 12.12 -0.30 -1.13
CA THR A 109 13.37 -0.12 -0.39
C THR A 109 13.05 0.20 1.06
N MET A 110 13.63 -0.56 1.98
CA MET A 110 13.54 -0.34 3.42
C MET A 110 14.85 0.22 3.97
N PHE A 111 14.75 0.97 5.05
CA PHE A 111 15.85 1.52 5.82
C PHE A 111 15.61 1.22 7.30
N CYS A 112 16.60 0.64 7.94
CA CYS A 112 16.60 0.35 9.36
C CYS A 112 17.75 1.10 10.00
N GLY A 113 17.56 1.65 11.19
CA GLY A 113 18.65 2.31 11.91
C GLY A 113 18.21 2.81 13.26
N GLU A 114 19.00 3.73 13.81
CA GLU A 114 18.63 4.47 15.01
C GLU A 114 18.62 5.96 14.71
N MET A 115 17.67 6.66 15.29
CA MET A 115 17.56 8.10 15.20
C MET A 115 17.48 8.70 16.61
N ASN A 116 17.84 9.97 16.74
CA ASN A 116 17.64 10.77 17.93
C ASN A 116 17.13 12.16 17.52
N GLY A 117 16.42 12.85 18.41
CA GLY A 117 15.91 14.19 18.19
C GLY A 117 15.66 14.92 19.50
N ARG A 118 15.48 16.24 19.41
CA ARG A 118 15.16 17.08 20.58
C ARG A 118 13.75 16.84 21.07
N ASN A 119 13.59 16.79 22.39
CA ASN A 119 12.31 16.81 23.07
C ASN A 119 11.80 18.23 23.31
N ALA A 120 10.64 18.34 23.98
CA ALA A 120 10.02 19.63 24.29
C ALA A 120 10.83 20.50 25.28
N TYR A 121 11.78 19.92 26.00
CA TYR A 121 12.62 20.59 27.00
C TYR A 121 13.99 21.01 26.42
N GLY A 122 14.20 20.84 25.11
CA GLY A 122 15.41 21.26 24.39
C GLY A 122 16.58 20.27 24.43
N GLY A 123 16.46 19.19 25.21
CA GLY A 123 17.45 18.10 25.29
C GLY A 123 17.20 16.99 24.26
N MET A 124 18.20 16.15 24.02
CA MET A 124 18.05 14.96 23.17
C MET A 124 17.30 13.86 23.91
N SER A 125 16.35 13.19 23.25
CA SER A 125 15.55 12.11 23.84
C SER A 125 16.32 10.79 24.03
N GLY A 126 17.39 10.60 23.26
CA GLY A 126 18.12 9.33 23.19
C GLY A 126 17.88 8.63 21.85
N PHE A 127 18.78 7.71 21.49
CA PHE A 127 18.65 6.97 20.25
C PHE A 127 17.54 5.91 20.35
N GLN A 128 16.63 5.92 19.39
CA GLN A 128 15.53 4.97 19.23
C GLN A 128 15.63 4.32 17.86
N ARG A 129 15.23 3.05 17.76
CA ARG A 129 15.19 2.36 16.46
C ARG A 129 14.13 2.98 15.56
N PHE A 130 14.37 2.95 14.26
CA PHE A 130 13.38 3.33 13.27
C PHE A 130 13.38 2.37 12.08
N GLU A 131 12.23 2.29 11.44
CA GLU A 131 12.03 1.66 10.15
C GLU A 131 11.45 2.69 9.19
N ALA A 132 11.99 2.78 7.98
CA ALA A 132 11.45 3.63 6.93
C ALA A 132 11.40 2.86 5.61
N GLY A 133 10.31 3.00 4.88
CA GLY A 133 10.11 2.33 3.61
C GLY A 133 9.72 3.31 2.52
N VAL A 134 10.23 3.09 1.31
CA VAL A 134 9.69 3.67 0.09
C VAL A 134 9.16 2.52 -0.74
N ASP A 135 7.86 2.53 -1.02
CA ASP A 135 7.25 1.50 -1.84
C ASP A 135 7.55 1.72 -3.34
N ARG A 136 7.09 0.80 -4.18
CA ARG A 136 7.28 0.89 -5.63
C ARG A 136 6.53 2.07 -6.27
N ALA A 137 5.51 2.63 -5.60
CA ALA A 137 4.78 3.82 -6.07
C ALA A 137 5.49 5.12 -5.66
N GLY A 138 6.53 5.05 -4.82
CA GLY A 138 7.26 6.20 -4.30
C GLY A 138 6.69 6.72 -2.98
N ASP A 139 5.73 6.01 -2.39
CA ASP A 139 5.15 6.42 -1.11
C ASP A 139 6.14 6.08 0.02
N ALA A 140 6.57 7.12 0.72
CA ALA A 140 7.51 7.01 1.84
C ALA A 140 6.76 6.99 3.18
N SER A 141 7.13 6.06 4.05
CA SER A 141 6.57 5.92 5.40
C SER A 141 7.65 5.56 6.40
N ALA A 142 7.40 5.87 7.67
CA ALA A 142 8.32 5.52 8.75
C ALA A 142 7.60 5.22 10.06
N LEU A 143 8.22 4.36 10.86
CA LEU A 143 7.86 3.99 12.22
C LEU A 143 9.08 4.16 13.12
N ILE A 144 8.82 4.60 14.35
CA ILE A 144 9.85 4.77 15.38
C ILE A 144 9.46 3.88 16.56
N ASP A 145 10.46 3.22 17.11
CA ASP A 145 10.36 2.41 18.30
C ASP A 145 10.00 3.27 19.52
N GLY A 146 8.91 2.93 20.19
CA GLY A 146 8.36 3.71 21.30
C GLY A 146 7.03 4.36 20.94
N GLY A 147 5.94 3.66 21.27
CA GLY A 147 4.55 4.09 21.16
C GLY A 147 3.67 3.28 22.12
N GLU A 148 2.35 3.34 21.93
CA GLU A 148 1.41 2.46 22.65
C GLU A 148 1.76 0.97 22.45
N GLU A 149 1.32 0.11 23.36
CA GLU A 149 1.71 -1.31 23.43
C GLU A 149 1.49 -2.07 22.10
N LEU A 150 0.39 -1.78 21.38
CA LEU A 150 0.12 -2.37 20.06
C LEU A 150 1.10 -1.93 18.98
N ASN A 151 1.55 -0.66 19.02
CA ASN A 151 2.54 -0.15 18.08
C ASN A 151 3.92 -0.75 18.34
N ALA A 152 4.25 -1.04 19.60
CA ALA A 152 5.48 -1.72 19.95
C ALA A 152 5.51 -3.16 19.43
N ALA A 153 4.41 -3.93 19.56
CA ALA A 153 4.34 -5.29 19.04
C ALA A 153 4.44 -5.34 17.51
N TYR A 154 3.80 -4.40 16.81
CA TYR A 154 3.91 -4.29 15.35
C TYR A 154 5.34 -3.92 14.92
N PHE A 155 5.95 -2.95 15.62
CA PHE A 155 7.33 -2.54 15.37
C PHE A 155 8.29 -3.71 15.54
N GLU A 156 8.21 -4.46 16.65
CA GLU A 156 9.11 -5.60 16.86
C GLU A 156 8.94 -6.70 15.82
N GLY A 157 7.70 -6.96 15.38
CA GLY A 157 7.44 -7.91 14.31
C GLY A 157 8.12 -7.51 13.01
N ALA A 158 7.93 -6.26 12.59
CA ALA A 158 8.54 -5.70 11.39
C ALA A 158 10.08 -5.65 11.52
N TRP A 159 10.60 -5.23 12.67
CA TRP A 159 12.02 -5.14 12.93
C TRP A 159 12.68 -6.50 12.80
N ASN A 160 12.13 -7.54 13.42
CA ASN A 160 12.71 -8.88 13.36
C ASN A 160 12.62 -9.50 11.96
N GLN A 161 11.56 -9.20 11.21
CA GLN A 161 11.38 -9.69 9.84
C GLN A 161 12.32 -9.00 8.85
N PHE A 162 12.45 -7.68 8.93
CA PHE A 162 13.12 -6.88 7.92
C PHE A 162 14.54 -6.45 8.34
N CYS A 163 14.72 -6.04 9.60
CA CYS A 163 15.94 -5.40 10.08
C CYS A 163 16.86 -6.33 10.88
N GLY A 164 16.30 -7.33 11.58
CA GLY A 164 17.04 -8.17 12.54
C GLY A 164 17.80 -9.34 11.91
N ARG A 165 17.39 -9.82 10.72
CA ARG A 165 17.98 -11.01 10.07
C ARG A 165 18.73 -10.71 8.77
N ILE A 166 18.55 -9.52 8.19
CA ILE A 166 19.11 -9.17 6.88
C ILE A 166 20.26 -8.18 7.08
N ALA A 167 21.45 -8.54 6.60
CA ALA A 167 22.56 -7.60 6.48
C ALA A 167 22.26 -6.59 5.35
N GLY A 168 21.63 -5.46 5.69
CA GLY A 168 21.45 -4.35 4.76
C GLY A 168 22.77 -3.63 4.47
N THR A 169 22.84 -2.94 3.33
CA THR A 169 24.01 -2.12 2.96
C THR A 169 24.09 -0.88 3.86
N PRO A 170 25.20 -0.62 4.55
CA PRO A 170 25.36 0.60 5.33
C PRO A 170 25.18 1.86 4.47
N VAL A 171 24.45 2.84 4.99
CA VAL A 171 24.22 4.13 4.32
C VAL A 171 24.25 5.27 5.34
N GLN A 172 24.42 6.49 4.85
CA GLN A 172 24.29 7.70 5.66
C GLN A 172 22.99 8.43 5.31
N PHE A 173 22.27 8.84 6.34
CA PHE A 173 21.17 9.78 6.24
C PHE A 173 21.67 11.20 6.53
#